data_AF-A0A6B9UEW8-F1
#
_entry.id   AF-A0A6B9UEW8-F1
#
_cell.length_a   1.000
_cell.length_b   1.000
_cell.length_c   1.000
_cell.angle_alpha   90.00
_cell.angle_beta   90.00
_cell.angle_gamma   90.00
#
_symmetry.space_group_name_H-M   'P 1'
#
loop_
_entity.id
_entity.type
_entity.pdbx_description
1 polymer ?
#
loop_
_entity_poly.entity_id
_entity_poly.type
_entity_poly.pdbx_seq_one_letter_code
_entity_poly.pdbx_strand_id
1 'polypeptide(L)'
;CSNHIHKEEHLPRPSISPEPGTVITLGSHVTFVCRGPVGVQTFRLEKDSRSTYNDTEDVSQPSPSESEARFRIDSVSEGYAGLYRCLYYKPPKWSEQSDYLELLVKGDDVTWAL
;
A
#
# COMPACT_ATOMS: atom_id res chain seq x y z
N CYS A 1 -40.46 -13.87 15.15
CA CYS A 1 -39.76 -12.67 14.65
C CYS A 1 -38.27 -12.85 14.89
N SER A 2 -37.56 -13.51 13.96
CA SER A 2 -36.12 -13.66 14.07
C SER A 2 -35.48 -12.35 13.60
N ASN A 3 -34.95 -11.58 14.54
CA ASN A 3 -34.20 -10.37 14.24
C ASN A 3 -32.88 -10.76 13.56
N HIS A 4 -32.84 -10.64 12.23
CA HIS A 4 -31.58 -10.57 11.49
C HIS A 4 -30.95 -9.21 11.79
N ILE A 5 -30.09 -9.18 12.81
CA ILE A 5 -29.18 -8.06 13.02
C ILE A 5 -28.18 -8.11 11.87
N HIS A 6 -28.33 -7.20 10.92
CA HIS A 6 -27.28 -6.87 9.97
C HIS A 6 -26.11 -6.32 10.78
N LYS A 7 -25.15 -7.19 11.16
CA LYS A 7 -23.86 -6.72 11.66
C LYS A 7 -23.20 -6.00 10.50
N GLU A 8 -23.22 -4.67 10.53
CA GLU A 8 -22.33 -3.84 9.73
C GLU A 8 -20.90 -4.31 9.99
N GLU A 9 -20.33 -5.10 9.07
CA GLU A 9 -18.96 -5.56 9.22
C GLU A 9 -18.06 -4.34 9.07
N HIS A 10 -17.61 -3.79 10.20
CA HIS A 10 -16.69 -2.67 10.20
C HIS A 10 -15.34 -3.16 9.69
N LEU A 11 -14.98 -2.76 8.47
CA LEU A 11 -13.69 -3.10 7.86
C LEU A 11 -12.60 -2.28 8.55
N PRO A 12 -11.64 -2.91 9.27
CA PRO A 12 -10.56 -2.18 9.92
C PRO A 12 -9.71 -1.45 8.89
N ARG A 13 -9.19 -0.27 9.27
CA ARG A 13 -8.29 0.51 8.43
C ARG A 13 -7.02 -0.31 8.11
N PRO A 14 -6.59 -0.37 6.84
CA PRO A 14 -5.34 -1.06 6.50
C PRO A 14 -4.11 -0.26 6.93
N SER A 15 -2.97 -0.94 6.99
CA SER A 15 -1.66 -0.31 7.18
C SER A 15 -0.84 -0.33 5.89
N ILE A 16 0.06 0.63 5.76
CA ILE A 16 1.05 0.73 4.69
C ILE A 16 2.44 0.81 5.33
N SER A 17 3.40 0.11 4.75
CA SER A 17 4.81 0.22 5.15
C SER A 17 5.73 0.16 3.92
N PRO A 18 6.92 0.78 3.97
CA PRO A 18 7.87 0.75 2.86
C PRO A 18 9.08 -0.13 3.19
N GLU A 19 9.54 -0.91 2.21
CA GLU A 19 10.76 -1.71 2.28
C GLU A 19 11.72 -1.26 1.15
N PRO A 20 12.98 -0.86 1.43
CA PRO A 20 13.67 -0.89 2.72
C PRO A 20 13.37 0.32 3.64
N GLY A 21 12.71 1.37 3.14
CA GLY A 21 12.41 2.58 3.91
C GLY A 21 11.73 3.66 3.07
N THR A 22 11.55 4.84 3.66
CA THR A 22 10.85 5.97 3.02
C THR A 22 11.76 6.87 2.18
N VAL A 23 13.07 6.79 2.35
CA VAL A 23 14.05 7.57 1.59
C VAL A 23 14.81 6.65 0.66
N ILE A 24 14.60 6.81 -0.64
CA ILE A 24 15.12 5.90 -1.66
C ILE A 24 16.04 6.65 -2.61
N THR A 25 17.20 6.08 -2.89
CA THR A 25 18.13 6.63 -3.89
C THR A 25 17.55 6.46 -5.30
N LEU A 26 17.75 7.45 -6.15
CA LEU A 26 17.38 7.38 -7.57
C LEU A 26 17.92 6.09 -8.22
N GLY A 27 17.12 5.45 -9.07
CA GLY A 27 17.44 4.18 -9.71
C GLY A 27 17.38 2.93 -8.81
N SER A 28 17.23 3.09 -7.49
CA SER A 28 17.01 1.97 -6.56
C SER A 28 15.56 1.52 -6.55
N HIS A 29 15.26 0.44 -5.83
CA HIS A 29 13.91 -0.11 -5.71
C HIS A 29 13.26 0.23 -4.37
N VAL A 30 11.92 0.20 -4.36
CA VAL A 30 11.10 0.21 -3.14
C VAL A 30 9.94 -0.75 -3.29
N THR A 31 9.49 -1.34 -2.17
CA THR A 31 8.28 -2.15 -2.12
C THR A 31 7.34 -1.57 -1.06
N PHE A 32 6.13 -1.20 -1.47
CA PHE A 32 5.07 -0.87 -0.53
C PHE A 32 4.35 -2.15 -0.13
N VAL A 33 4.20 -2.35 1.17
CA VAL A 33 3.50 -3.49 1.75
C VAL A 33 2.20 -2.99 2.37
N CYS A 34 1.08 -3.39 1.77
CA CYS A 34 -0.25 -3.13 2.31
C CYS A 34 -0.69 -4.34 3.14
N ARG A 35 -1.20 -4.11 4.36
CA ARG A 35 -1.76 -5.17 5.21
C ARG A 35 -3.17 -4.82 5.66
N GLY A 36 -3.99 -5.85 5.79
CA GLY A 36 -5.40 -5.76 6.14
C GLY A 36 -5.90 -7.06 6.77
N PRO A 37 -7.19 -7.15 7.12
CA PRO A 37 -7.75 -8.35 7.73
C PRO A 37 -7.72 -9.53 6.74
N VAL A 38 -7.78 -10.76 7.25
CA VAL A 38 -7.95 -11.94 6.40
C VAL A 38 -9.21 -11.84 5.50
N GLY A 39 -9.07 -12.35 4.27
CA GLY A 39 -10.16 -12.44 3.29
C GLY A 39 -10.28 -11.23 2.37
N VAL A 40 -9.26 -10.36 2.33
CA VAL A 40 -9.11 -9.35 1.27
C VAL A 40 -8.96 -10.05 -0.07
N GLN A 41 -9.69 -9.57 -1.08
CA GLN A 41 -9.55 -10.05 -2.46
C GLN A 41 -8.64 -9.15 -3.29
N THR A 42 -8.66 -7.84 -3.02
CA THR A 42 -7.87 -6.86 -3.79
C THR A 42 -7.29 -5.82 -2.85
N PHE A 43 -6.01 -5.50 -3.02
CA PHE A 43 -5.41 -4.30 -2.45
C PHE A 43 -5.21 -3.26 -3.55
N ARG A 44 -5.36 -1.99 -3.17
CA ARG A 44 -5.08 -0.82 -4.00
C ARG A 44 -4.02 0.05 -3.33
N LEU A 45 -2.97 0.37 -4.06
CA LEU A 45 -1.99 1.39 -3.69
C LEU A 45 -2.28 2.67 -4.48
N GLU A 46 -2.59 3.77 -3.79
CA GLU A 46 -2.81 5.09 -4.39
C GLU A 46 -1.59 5.99 -4.16
N LYS A 47 -1.19 6.75 -5.19
CA LYS A 47 -0.19 7.83 -5.14
C LYS A 47 -0.89 9.16 -5.43
N ASP A 48 -0.68 10.17 -4.59
CA ASP A 48 -1.12 11.57 -4.75
C ASP A 48 -2.61 11.75 -5.12
N SER A 49 -3.43 12.15 -4.13
CA SER A 49 -4.87 12.49 -4.25
C SER A 49 -5.67 11.74 -5.33
N ARG A 50 -5.59 10.41 -5.34
CA ARG A 50 -6.47 9.44 -6.03
C ARG A 50 -6.36 9.34 -7.57
N SER A 51 -5.55 10.14 -8.25
CA SER A 51 -5.49 10.10 -9.73
C SER A 51 -4.59 8.98 -10.28
N THR A 52 -3.72 8.39 -9.45
CA THR A 52 -2.86 7.28 -9.85
C THR A 52 -2.95 6.17 -8.81
N TYR A 53 -3.35 4.98 -9.24
CA TYR A 53 -3.44 3.81 -8.37
C TYR A 53 -3.02 2.53 -9.10
N ASN A 54 -2.64 1.52 -8.32
CA ASN A 54 -2.39 0.17 -8.79
C ASN A 54 -3.19 -0.80 -7.94
N ASP A 55 -3.96 -1.68 -8.60
CA ASP A 55 -4.69 -2.77 -7.95
C ASP A 55 -3.92 -4.08 -8.10
N THR A 56 -4.02 -4.95 -7.10
CA THR A 56 -3.52 -6.31 -7.19
C THR A 56 -4.44 -7.29 -6.45
N GLU A 57 -4.67 -8.44 -7.07
CA GLU A 57 -5.30 -9.61 -6.47
C GLU A 57 -4.25 -10.65 -6.02
N ASP A 58 -2.96 -10.35 -6.19
CA ASP A 58 -1.86 -11.12 -5.62
C ASP A 58 -1.78 -10.87 -4.11
N VAL A 59 -2.71 -11.50 -3.39
CA VAL A 59 -2.88 -11.38 -1.95
C VAL A 59 -2.33 -12.64 -1.28
N SER A 60 -1.35 -12.43 -0.42
CA SER A 60 -0.80 -13.45 0.46
C SER A 60 -1.42 -13.38 1.86
N GLN A 61 -1.26 -14.44 2.65
CA GLN A 61 -1.73 -14.50 4.04
C GLN A 61 -0.54 -14.76 4.98
N PRO A 62 0.13 -13.72 5.49
CA PRO A 62 1.28 -13.88 6.37
C PRO A 62 0.91 -14.43 7.76
N SER A 63 -0.36 -14.32 8.17
CA SER A 63 -0.88 -14.90 9.41
C SER A 63 -2.36 -15.29 9.27
N PRO A 64 -2.93 -16.09 10.19
CA PRO A 64 -4.34 -16.50 10.14
C PRO A 64 -5.34 -15.34 10.16
N SER A 65 -4.94 -14.16 10.63
CA SER A 65 -5.80 -12.99 10.77
C SER A 65 -5.49 -11.86 9.78
N GLU A 66 -4.47 -12.01 8.93
CA GLU A 66 -3.95 -10.93 8.10
C GLU A 66 -3.82 -11.35 6.62
N SER A 67 -4.10 -10.40 5.73
CA SER A 67 -3.82 -10.46 4.30
C SER A 67 -2.81 -9.36 3.95
N GLU A 68 -1.94 -9.65 2.99
CA GLU A 68 -0.85 -8.76 2.56
C GLU A 68 -0.72 -8.74 1.04
N ALA A 69 -0.47 -7.55 0.48
CA ALA A 69 -0.06 -7.37 -0.90
C ALA A 69 1.20 -6.50 -1.00
N ARG A 70 2.05 -6.79 -1.98
CA ARG A 70 3.32 -6.10 -2.22
C ARG A 70 3.30 -5.38 -3.56
N PHE A 71 3.66 -4.11 -3.56
CA PHE A 71 3.75 -3.25 -4.75
C PHE A 71 5.20 -2.79 -4.92
N ARG A 72 5.91 -3.44 -5.84
CA ARG A 72 7.31 -3.18 -6.10
C ARG A 72 7.50 -2.17 -7.23
N ILE A 73 8.41 -1.22 -7.01
CA ILE A 73 8.93 -0.29 -8.03
C ILE A 73 10.43 -0.58 -8.14
N ASP A 74 10.88 -1.09 -9.28
CA ASP A 74 12.26 -1.58 -9.44
C ASP A 74 13.30 -0.47 -9.61
N SER A 75 12.93 0.64 -10.28
CA SER A 75 13.83 1.76 -10.56
C SER A 75 13.09 3.07 -10.31
N VAL A 76 13.29 3.63 -9.11
CA VAL A 76 12.66 4.86 -8.64
C VAL A 76 13.27 6.08 -9.34
N SER A 77 12.43 6.88 -9.98
CA SER A 77 12.72 8.23 -10.47
C SER A 77 12.10 9.30 -9.57
N GLU A 78 12.47 10.57 -9.76
CA GLU A 78 11.93 11.70 -8.97
C GLU A 78 10.40 11.77 -8.96
N GLY A 79 9.75 11.37 -10.07
CA GLY A 79 8.28 11.36 -10.18
C GLY A 79 7.57 10.36 -9.25
N TYR A 80 8.31 9.42 -8.64
CA TYR A 80 7.78 8.51 -7.63
C TYR A 80 7.75 9.11 -6.22
N ALA A 81 8.45 10.22 -5.96
CA ALA A 81 8.29 10.93 -4.69
C ALA A 81 6.84 11.37 -4.50
N GLY A 82 6.33 11.30 -3.27
CA GLY A 82 4.96 11.73 -2.96
C GLY A 82 4.30 10.94 -1.83
N LEU A 83 2.99 11.13 -1.70
CA LEU A 83 2.20 10.53 -0.62
C LEU A 83 1.44 9.30 -1.11
N TYR A 84 1.61 8.20 -0.39
CA TYR A 84 1.03 6.90 -0.68
C TYR A 84 0.01 6.47 0.36
N ARG A 85 -1.02 5.74 -0.06
CA ARG A 85 -2.05 5.12 0.80
C ARG A 85 -2.46 3.75 0.28
N CYS A 86 -2.85 2.86 1.19
CA CYS A 86 -3.50 1.60 0.87
C CYS A 86 -5.00 1.68 1.16
N LEU A 87 -5.79 0.95 0.37
CA LEU A 87 -7.14 0.52 0.70
C LEU A 87 -7.36 -0.88 0.15
N TYR A 88 -8.39 -1.58 0.62
CA TYR A 88 -8.66 -2.93 0.15
C TYR A 88 -10.14 -3.16 -0.14
N TYR A 89 -10.39 -4.12 -1.02
CA TYR A 89 -11.70 -4.67 -1.29
C TYR A 89 -11.86 -6.00 -0.55
N LYS A 90 -12.84 -6.02 0.35
CA LYS A 90 -13.36 -7.24 0.97
C LYS A 90 -14.86 -7.28 0.71
N PRO A 91 -15.35 -8.16 -0.19
CA PRO A 91 -16.73 -8.10 -0.65
C PRO A 91 -17.72 -8.03 0.52
N PRO A 92 -18.75 -7.17 0.42
CA PRO A 92 -19.14 -6.41 -0.77
C PRO A 92 -18.57 -4.98 -0.86
N LYS A 93 -17.65 -4.55 0.03
CA LYS A 93 -17.27 -3.14 0.15
C LYS A 93 -15.77 -2.88 0.22
N TRP A 94 -15.39 -1.63 -0.04
CA TRP A 94 -14.03 -1.12 0.15
C TRP A 94 -13.83 -0.64 1.59
N SER A 95 -12.61 -0.77 2.10
CA SER A 95 -12.19 -0.20 3.38
C SER A 95 -12.06 1.32 3.33
N GLU A 96 -11.87 1.94 4.49
CA GLU A 96 -11.25 3.27 4.54
C GLU A 96 -9.80 3.21 4.00
N GLN A 97 -9.26 4.39 3.65
CA GLN A 97 -7.85 4.54 3.30
C GLN A 97 -6.96 4.44 4.56
N SER A 98 -5.75 3.91 4.40
CA SER A 98 -4.71 3.95 5.43
C SER A 98 -4.28 5.39 5.74
N ASP A 99 -3.43 5.52 6.76
CA ASP A 99 -2.66 6.75 6.95
C ASP A 99 -1.71 6.98 5.75
N TYR A 100 -1.30 8.23 5.56
CA TYR A 100 -0.35 8.59 4.51
C TYR A 100 1.05 8.09 4.85
N LEU A 101 1.77 7.67 3.83
CA LEU A 101 3.19 7.40 3.88
C LEU A 101 3.90 8.23 2.82
N GLU A 102 4.88 9.02 3.23
CA GLU A 102 5.66 9.87 2.35
C GLU A 102 6.89 9.11 1.84
N LEU A 103 7.02 9.02 0.51
CA LEU A 103 8.22 8.52 -0.15
C LEU A 103 9.05 9.71 -0.63
N LEU A 104 10.31 9.76 -0.20
CA LEU A 104 11.31 10.75 -0.60
C LEU A 104 12.32 10.08 -1.53
N VAL A 105 12.68 10.78 -2.60
CA VAL A 105 13.71 10.33 -3.54
C VAL A 105 14.95 11.20 -3.39
N LYS A 106 16.09 10.58 -3.06
CA LYS A 106 17.39 11.26 -2.99
C LYS A 106 18.11 11.07 -4.32
N GLY A 107 18.68 12.15 -4.87
CA GLY A 107 19.57 12.06 -6.03
C GLY A 107 20.81 11.18 -5.74
N ASP A 108 21.38 10.63 -6.81
CA ASP A 108 22.68 9.98 -6.74
C ASP A 108 23.73 11.02 -6.39
N ASP A 109 24.24 10.97 -5.16
CA ASP A 109 25.44 11.72 -4.81
C ASP A 109 26.62 11.00 -5.48
N VAL A 110 26.99 11.45 -6.68
CA VAL A 110 28.25 11.12 -7.34
C VAL A 110 29.04 12.42 -7.44
N THR A 111 29.54 12.94 -6.31
CA THR A 111 30.39 14.14 -6.29
C THR A 111 31.90 13.86 -6.23
N TRP A 112 32.37 12.66 -6.58
CA TRP A 112 33.82 12.34 -6.53
C TRP A 112 34.31 11.33 -7.58
N ALA A 113 33.73 11.35 -8.78
CA ALA A 113 34.48 10.85 -9.94
C ALA A 113 35.24 12.04 -10.56
N LEU A 114 36.30 12.47 -9.87
CA LEU A 114 37.38 13.27 -10.47
C LEU A 114 38.23 12.38 -11.37
#